data_AF-A0A7X8MD97-F1
#
_entry.id   AF-A0A7X8MD97-F1
#
_cell.length_a   1.000
_cell.length_b   1.000
_cell.length_c   1.000
_cell.angle_alpha   90.00
_cell.angle_beta   90.00
_cell.angle_gamma   90.00
#
_symmetry.space_group_name_H-M   'P 1'
#
loop_
_entity.id
_entity.type
_entity.pdbx_description
1 polymer ?
#
loop_
_entity_poly.entity_id
_entity_poly.type
_entity_poly.pdbx_seq_one_letter_code
_entity_poly.pdbx_strand_id
1 'polypeptide(L)'
;EAEWEKAARGVNASIYPWGDAAPTRWYSNYDDRLGYLTRVGSYSPLGDSPFGCADMAGNVWEWCSSLYRPYPYEATDGREDATAEGYRVLRGGAWDSPSLNLRSSLRSFQDPLYQHPSFGFRCAK
;
A
#
# COMPACT_ATOMS: atom_id res chain seq x y z
N GLU A 1 -3.01 -5.40 7.74
CA GLU A 1 -2.78 -5.47 6.28
C GLU A 1 -4.04 -5.84 5.51
N ALA A 2 -4.90 -6.72 6.05
CA ALA A 2 -6.13 -7.14 5.38
C ALA A 2 -7.08 -5.96 5.13
N GLU A 3 -7.26 -5.06 6.11
CA GLU A 3 -8.07 -3.85 5.96
C GLU A 3 -7.54 -2.93 4.86
N TRP A 4 -6.21 -2.73 4.83
CA TRP A 4 -5.55 -1.93 3.80
C TRP A 4 -5.83 -2.50 2.40
N GLU A 5 -5.65 -3.82 2.24
CA GLU A 5 -5.90 -4.49 0.97
C GLU A 5 -7.35 -4.36 0.54
N LYS A 6 -8.29 -4.52 1.47
CA LYS A 6 -9.71 -4.34 1.22
C LYS A 6 -10.01 -2.91 0.75
N ALA A 7 -9.45 -1.92 1.45
CA ALA A 7 -9.62 -0.51 1.12
C ALA A 7 -9.11 -0.17 -0.29
N ALA A 8 -8.01 -0.78 -0.73
CA ALA A 8 -7.44 -0.60 -2.06
C ALA A 8 -8.22 -1.38 -3.15
N ARG A 9 -8.43 -2.68 -2.95
CA ARG A 9 -8.99 -3.60 -3.97
C ARG A 9 -10.48 -3.47 -4.19
N GLY A 10 -11.20 -2.93 -3.21
CA GLY A 10 -12.66 -2.86 -3.24
C GLY A 10 -13.35 -4.23 -3.16
N VAL A 11 -14.54 -4.33 -3.74
CA VAL A 11 -15.35 -5.57 -3.75
C VAL A 11 -14.95 -6.49 -4.90
N ASN A 12 -14.50 -5.92 -6.03
CA ASN A 12 -14.21 -6.64 -7.26
C ASN A 12 -12.79 -7.23 -7.33
N ALA A 13 -12.01 -7.11 -6.25
CA ALA A 13 -10.63 -7.59 -6.19
C ALA A 13 -9.75 -7.01 -7.32
N SER A 14 -9.88 -5.71 -7.59
CA SER A 14 -9.14 -5.00 -8.64
C SER A 14 -7.62 -5.14 -8.47
N ILE A 15 -6.89 -5.17 -9.58
CA ILE A 15 -5.41 -5.27 -9.58
C ILE A 15 -4.79 -4.04 -8.91
N TYR A 16 -5.29 -2.85 -9.23
CA TYR A 16 -4.90 -1.56 -8.67
C TYR A 16 -6.10 -0.87 -7.99
N PRO A 17 -5.89 0.20 -7.19
CA PRO A 17 -6.99 0.93 -6.57
C PRO A 17 -8.03 1.43 -7.57
N TRP A 18 -7.58 1.98 -8.70
CA TRP A 18 -8.44 2.50 -9.77
C TRP A 18 -9.00 1.43 -10.72
N GLY A 19 -8.77 0.14 -10.47
CA GLY A 19 -9.20 -0.95 -11.36
C GLY A 19 -8.05 -1.71 -12.01
N ASP A 20 -8.31 -2.28 -13.19
CA ASP A 20 -7.36 -3.19 -13.87
C ASP A 20 -6.60 -2.53 -15.02
N ALA A 21 -6.84 -1.23 -15.24
CA ALA A 21 -6.08 -0.44 -16.20
C ALA A 21 -4.62 -0.34 -15.75
N ALA A 22 -3.70 -0.48 -16.70
CA ALA A 22 -2.27 -0.35 -16.44
C ALA A 22 -1.94 1.00 -15.75
N PRO A 23 -0.96 1.04 -14.83
CA PRO A 23 -0.56 2.28 -14.18
C PRO A 23 -0.12 3.34 -15.19
N THR A 24 -0.51 4.58 -14.91
CA THR A 24 -0.08 5.74 -15.67
C THR A 24 0.18 6.90 -14.72
N ARG A 25 0.87 7.94 -15.20
CA ARG A 25 1.10 9.17 -14.43
C ARG A 25 -0.17 9.89 -13.96
N TRP A 26 -1.35 9.49 -14.43
CA TRP A 26 -2.62 10.09 -14.02
C TRP A 26 -3.22 9.43 -12.79
N TYR A 27 -2.76 8.23 -12.44
CA TYR A 27 -3.29 7.44 -11.35
C TYR A 27 -2.44 7.48 -10.08
N SER A 28 -1.11 7.63 -10.22
CA SER A 28 -0.22 7.66 -9.06
C SER A 28 1.16 8.24 -9.37
N ASN A 29 1.95 8.45 -8.31
CA ASN A 29 3.37 8.77 -8.38
C ASN A 29 4.21 7.50 -8.13
N TYR A 30 5.03 7.10 -9.11
CA TYR A 30 5.85 5.88 -9.09
C TYR A 30 6.99 5.97 -10.14
N ASP A 31 7.84 4.94 -10.23
CA ASP A 31 8.97 4.82 -11.17
C ASP A 31 10.00 5.96 -11.09
N ASP A 32 10.14 6.60 -9.93
CA ASP A 32 11.06 7.74 -9.74
C ASP A 32 10.84 8.87 -10.77
N ARG A 33 9.60 9.02 -11.25
CA ARG A 33 9.31 9.97 -12.34
C ARG A 33 9.51 11.42 -11.93
N LEU A 34 9.28 11.72 -10.65
CA LEU A 34 9.37 13.08 -10.11
C LEU A 34 10.61 13.28 -9.21
N GLY A 35 11.22 12.23 -8.68
CA GLY A 35 12.30 12.36 -7.70
C GLY A 35 11.85 12.64 -6.26
N TYR A 36 10.55 12.79 -6.00
CA TYR A 36 10.02 13.17 -4.69
C TYR A 36 8.52 12.86 -4.52
N LEU A 37 8.04 13.04 -3.29
CA LEU A 37 6.65 12.87 -2.86
C LEU A 37 5.71 13.92 -3.43
N THR A 38 4.50 13.52 -3.79
CA THR A 38 3.44 14.45 -4.20
C THR A 38 2.50 14.77 -3.04
N ARG A 39 1.82 15.92 -3.13
CA ARG A 39 0.76 16.29 -2.17
C ARG A 39 -0.31 15.19 -2.14
N VAL A 40 -0.79 14.86 -0.95
CA VAL A 40 -1.89 13.89 -0.78
C VAL A 40 -3.10 14.29 -1.62
N GLY A 41 -3.68 13.32 -2.34
CA GLY A 41 -4.83 13.48 -3.22
C GLY A 41 -4.52 14.08 -4.59
N SER A 42 -3.24 14.20 -4.99
CA SER A 42 -2.86 14.79 -6.29
C SER A 42 -3.38 14.01 -7.50
N TYR A 43 -3.75 12.75 -7.31
CA TYR A 43 -4.24 11.84 -8.36
C TYR A 43 -5.74 11.54 -8.24
N SER A 44 -6.40 12.09 -7.23
CA SER A 44 -7.84 11.94 -7.05
C SER A 44 -8.63 12.73 -8.09
N PRO A 45 -9.77 12.22 -8.57
CA PRO A 45 -10.37 10.93 -8.20
C PRO A 45 -9.88 9.76 -9.06
N LEU A 46 -9.05 10.00 -10.08
CA LEU A 46 -8.69 8.97 -11.07
C LEU A 46 -7.91 7.80 -10.46
N GLY A 47 -7.05 8.08 -9.47
CA GLY A 47 -6.25 7.08 -8.76
C GLY A 47 -6.91 6.49 -7.52
N ASP A 48 -8.13 6.89 -7.19
CA ASP A 48 -8.77 6.50 -5.94
C ASP A 48 -9.22 5.03 -5.97
N SER A 49 -9.26 4.41 -4.79
CA SER A 49 -9.90 3.11 -4.65
C SER A 49 -11.42 3.19 -4.85
N PRO A 50 -12.13 2.05 -4.99
CA PRO A 50 -13.59 2.04 -5.12
C PRO A 50 -14.33 2.58 -3.88
N PHE A 51 -13.61 2.75 -2.77
CA PHE A 51 -14.12 3.34 -1.54
C PHE A 51 -13.71 4.82 -1.37
N GLY A 52 -13.10 5.43 -2.38
CA GLY A 52 -12.64 6.82 -2.36
C GLY A 52 -11.34 7.04 -1.57
N CYS A 53 -10.57 5.98 -1.32
CA CYS A 53 -9.28 6.11 -0.66
C CYS A 53 -8.23 6.55 -1.69
N ALA A 54 -7.76 7.79 -1.55
CA ALA A 54 -6.68 8.35 -2.35
C ALA A 54 -5.31 7.73 -1.98
N ASP A 55 -4.38 7.77 -2.95
CA ASP A 55 -2.98 7.38 -2.81
C ASP A 55 -2.76 5.97 -2.25
N MET A 56 -3.69 5.04 -2.50
CA MET A 56 -3.54 3.63 -2.12
C MET A 56 -2.51 2.87 -2.97
N ALA A 57 -1.88 3.53 -3.95
CA ALA A 57 -0.75 3.00 -4.69
C ALA A 57 0.24 4.12 -5.05
N GLY A 58 1.53 3.87 -4.83
CA GLY A 58 2.60 4.83 -5.06
C GLY A 58 2.70 5.87 -3.95
N ASN A 59 3.44 6.95 -4.21
CA ASN A 59 3.80 7.98 -3.25
C ASN A 59 4.61 7.44 -2.06
N VAL A 60 4.03 6.71 -1.12
CA VAL A 60 4.77 6.06 -0.01
C VAL A 60 4.30 4.63 0.21
N TRP A 61 5.24 3.77 0.60
CA TRP A 61 4.88 2.51 1.23
C TRP A 61 4.20 2.81 2.55
N GLU A 62 3.04 2.21 2.79
CA GLU A 62 2.29 2.40 4.02
C GLU A 62 2.49 1.24 4.99
N TRP A 63 2.96 1.55 6.19
CA TRP A 63 3.07 0.60 7.29
C TRP A 63 1.71 0.03 7.68
N CYS A 64 1.68 -1.28 7.88
CA CYS A 64 0.58 -2.02 8.50
C CYS A 64 1.03 -2.60 9.84
N SER A 65 0.10 -2.69 10.80
CA SER A 65 0.34 -3.33 12.10
C SER A 65 0.65 -4.84 11.98
N SER A 66 0.21 -5.51 10.92
CA SER A 66 0.35 -6.96 10.77
C SER A 66 1.82 -7.39 10.60
N LEU A 67 2.22 -8.47 11.26
CA LEU A 67 3.46 -9.19 10.97
C LEU A 67 3.44 -9.79 9.57
N TYR A 68 4.61 -9.81 8.92
CA TYR A 68 4.77 -10.49 7.64
C TYR A 68 4.78 -12.01 7.81
N ARG A 69 3.67 -12.66 7.43
CA ARG A 69 3.50 -14.12 7.45
C ARG A 69 3.15 -14.67 6.07
N PRO A 70 3.37 -15.97 5.81
CA PRO A 70 2.89 -16.64 4.59
C PRO A 70 1.38 -16.50 4.39
N TYR A 71 0.95 -16.67 3.14
CA TYR A 71 -0.46 -16.75 2.76
C TYR A 71 -0.88 -18.22 2.56
N PRO A 72 -2.17 -18.56 2.70
CA PRO A 72 -3.33 -17.66 2.86
C PRO A 72 -3.34 -16.87 4.18
N TYR A 73 -4.07 -15.74 4.20
CA TYR A 73 -4.22 -14.92 5.41
C TYR A 73 -4.99 -15.70 6.48
N GLU A 74 -4.40 -15.81 7.67
CA GLU A 74 -5.03 -16.43 8.84
C GLU A 74 -5.11 -15.42 9.97
N ALA A 75 -6.33 -15.02 10.37
CA ALA A 75 -6.52 -14.02 11.43
C ALA A 75 -6.04 -14.50 12.81
N THR A 76 -5.90 -15.81 12.99
CA THR A 76 -5.58 -16.46 14.27
C THR A 76 -4.12 -16.85 14.42
N ASP A 77 -3.25 -16.54 13.47
CA ASP A 77 -1.83 -16.91 13.51
C ASP A 77 -0.95 -15.93 14.32
N GLY A 78 -1.58 -15.00 15.03
CA GLY A 78 -0.92 -13.98 15.84
C GLY A 78 -0.32 -12.83 15.03
N ARG A 79 -0.54 -12.74 13.70
CA ARG A 79 0.04 -11.65 12.90
C ARG A 79 -0.44 -10.25 13.31
N GLU A 80 -1.62 -10.14 13.91
CA GLU A 80 -2.17 -8.86 14.37
C GLU A 80 -1.77 -8.51 15.82
N ASP A 81 -0.91 -9.32 16.47
CA ASP A 81 -0.35 -8.97 17.77
C ASP A 81 0.63 -7.79 17.64
N ALA A 82 0.24 -6.66 18.21
CA ALA A 82 1.02 -5.42 18.19
C ALA A 82 2.30 -5.50 19.04
N THR A 83 2.35 -6.44 20.00
CA THR A 83 3.49 -6.61 20.92
C THR A 83 4.49 -7.66 20.45
N ALA A 84 4.09 -8.53 19.51
CA ALA A 84 4.95 -9.55 18.96
C ALA A 84 6.14 -8.95 18.18
N GLU A 85 7.31 -9.56 18.28
CA GLU A 85 8.48 -9.17 17.51
C GLU A 85 8.40 -9.67 16.06
N GLY A 86 9.04 -8.96 15.15
CA GLY A 86 9.22 -9.37 13.76
C GLY A 86 8.94 -8.28 12.73
N TYR A 87 9.21 -8.63 11.47
CA TYR A 87 8.97 -7.76 10.32
C TYR A 87 7.49 -7.41 10.18
N ARG A 88 7.20 -6.12 9.96
CA ARG A 88 5.84 -5.61 9.73
C ARG A 88 5.60 -5.38 8.24
N VAL A 89 4.35 -5.53 7.83
CA VAL A 89 3.96 -5.43 6.42
C VAL A 89 4.01 -3.97 5.94
N LEU A 90 4.48 -3.77 4.72
CA LEU A 90 4.37 -2.54 3.93
C LEU A 90 3.49 -2.79 2.71
N ARG A 91 2.61 -1.84 2.38
CA ARG A 91 1.69 -1.92 1.23
C ARG A 91 1.75 -0.69 0.32
N GLY A 92 1.31 -0.85 -0.93
CA GLY A 92 1.04 0.26 -1.86
C GLY A 92 2.16 0.65 -2.82
N GLY A 93 3.42 0.33 -2.53
CA GLY A 93 4.53 0.88 -3.30
C GLY A 93 4.78 2.36 -2.96
N ALA A 94 5.87 2.93 -3.46
CA ALA A 94 6.20 4.34 -3.26
C ALA A 94 6.54 5.06 -4.57
N TRP A 95 6.86 6.35 -4.48
CA TRP A 95 7.22 7.21 -5.62
C TRP A 95 8.42 6.69 -6.43
N ASP A 96 9.33 5.96 -5.80
CA ASP A 96 10.54 5.35 -6.39
C ASP A 96 10.34 3.87 -6.79
N SER A 97 9.13 3.33 -6.59
CA SER A 97 8.88 1.91 -6.80
C SER A 97 8.47 1.60 -8.24
N PRO A 98 8.85 0.42 -8.77
CA PRO A 98 8.41 -0.04 -10.08
C PRO A 98 6.88 -0.19 -10.13
N SER A 99 6.28 0.00 -11.30
CA SER A 99 4.82 -0.21 -11.52
C SER A 99 4.25 -1.54 -10.99
N LEU A 100 5.05 -2.61 -10.95
CA LEU A 100 4.64 -3.91 -10.40
C LEU A 100 4.33 -3.84 -8.90
N ASN A 101 4.95 -2.91 -8.16
CA ASN A 101 4.75 -2.74 -6.73
C ASN A 101 3.46 -2.01 -6.38
N LEU A 102 2.76 -1.44 -7.38
CA LEU A 102 1.52 -0.70 -7.19
C LEU A 102 0.29 -1.61 -7.06
N ARG A 103 0.43 -2.92 -7.33
CA ARG A 103 -0.68 -3.86 -7.20
C ARG A 103 -1.18 -3.89 -5.77
N SER A 104 -2.49 -3.80 -5.59
CA SER A 104 -3.11 -3.75 -4.26
C SER A 104 -2.90 -5.03 -3.43
N SER A 105 -2.61 -6.17 -4.07
CA SER A 105 -2.28 -7.44 -3.38
C SER A 105 -0.78 -7.61 -3.09
N LEU A 106 0.08 -6.72 -3.60
CA LEU A 106 1.51 -6.85 -3.37
C LEU A 106 1.85 -6.49 -1.93
N ARG A 107 2.75 -7.30 -1.36
CA ARG A 107 3.20 -7.19 0.02
C ARG A 107 4.70 -6.99 0.01
N SER A 108 5.15 -6.02 0.77
CA SER A 108 6.54 -5.90 1.19
C SER A 108 6.57 -5.98 2.72
N PHE A 109 7.75 -5.96 3.31
CA PHE A 109 7.93 -5.97 4.74
C PHE A 109 9.23 -5.30 5.12
N GLN A 110 9.30 -4.81 6.34
CA GLN A 110 10.55 -4.31 6.91
C GLN A 110 10.54 -4.38 8.44
N ASP A 111 11.74 -4.36 9.02
CA ASP A 111 11.97 -4.19 10.45
C ASP A 111 11.30 -2.90 10.92
N PRO A 112 10.45 -2.93 11.96
CA PRO A 112 9.73 -1.75 12.44
C PRO A 112 10.63 -0.61 12.91
N LEU A 113 11.91 -0.86 13.18
CA LEU A 113 12.90 0.17 13.55
C LEU A 113 13.55 0.84 12.34
N TYR A 114 13.40 0.28 11.14
CA TYR A 114 13.99 0.83 9.93
C TYR A 114 13.15 2.00 9.38
N GLN A 115 13.82 3.08 8.99
CA GLN A 115 13.19 4.27 8.45
C GLN A 115 13.72 4.52 7.03
N HIS A 116 12.83 4.95 6.15
CA HIS A 116 13.16 5.28 4.77
C HIS A 116 12.31 6.47 4.30
N PRO A 117 12.83 7.41 3.49
CA PRO A 117 12.05 8.56 3.00
C PRO A 117 10.78 8.19 2.24
N SER A 118 10.77 7.00 1.64
CA SER A 118 9.64 6.46 0.88
C SER A 118 8.63 5.68 1.74
N PHE A 119 8.79 5.66 3.06
CA PHE A 119 7.88 4.96 4.00
C PHE A 119 7.03 5.97 4.77
N GLY A 120 5.74 5.68 4.86
CA GLY A 120 4.74 6.45 5.58
C GLY A 120 3.68 5.54 6.19
N PHE A 121 2.50 6.08 6.47
CA PHE A 121 1.40 5.32 7.06
C PHE A 121 0.06 6.02 6.82
N ARG A 122 -1.02 5.28 7.06
CA ARG A 122 -2.37 5.82 7.25
C ARG A 122 -2.98 5.29 8.53
N CYS A 123 -3.87 6.08 9.12
CA CYS A 123 -4.62 5.66 10.30
C CYS A 123 -5.89 4.89 9.89
N ALA A 124 -6.32 3.97 10.74
CA ALA A 124 -7.57 3.22 10.62
C ALA A 124 -8.37 3.31 11.94
N LYS A 125 -9.70 3.18 11.87
CA LYS A 125 -10.61 3.18 13.02
C LYS A 125 -11.86 2.36 12.72
#